data_AF-A0A7G8VCF8-F1
#
_entry.id   AF-A0A7G8VCF8-F1
#
_cell.length_a   1.000
_cell.length_b   1.000
_cell.length_c   1.000
_cell.angle_alpha   90.00
_cell.angle_beta   90.00
_cell.angle_gamma   90.00
#
_symmetry.space_group_name_H-M   'P 1'
#
loop_
_entity.id
_entity.type
_entity.pdbx_description
1 polymer ?
#
loop_
_entity_poly.entity_id
_entity_poly.type
_entity_poly.pdbx_seq_one_letter_code
_entity_poly.pdbx_strand_id
1 'polypeptide(L)' 'MNSSLSPTERRWAELVRERKYPPIVIEVAGAMGTVSHQPSHQWTLEEVLARDPMQANWDPESGLPDVF' A
#
# COMPACT_ATOMS: atom_id res chain seq x y z
N MET A 1 -15.12 -3.30 14.48
CA MET A 1 -13.95 -4.18 14.59
C MET A 1 -12.73 -3.29 14.39
N ASN A 2 -12.00 -2.98 15.45
CA ASN A 2 -10.71 -2.29 15.33
C ASN A 2 -9.67 -3.37 15.06
N SER A 3 -9.34 -3.58 13.80
CA SER A 3 -8.28 -4.52 13.45
C SER A 3 -6.96 -3.92 13.89
N SER A 4 -6.46 -4.43 15.03
CA SER A 4 -5.16 -4.09 15.63
C SER A 4 -4.04 -4.67 14.78
N LEU A 5 -3.89 -4.18 13.55
CA LEU A 5 -2.72 -4.48 12.73
C LEU A 5 -1.49 -3.99 13.48
N SER A 6 -0.50 -4.87 13.62
CA SER A 6 0.81 -4.51 14.15
C SER A 6 1.45 -3.43 13.26
N PRO A 7 2.31 -2.56 13.80
CA PRO A 7 2.99 -1.54 13.01
C PRO A 7 3.68 -2.10 11.75
N THR A 8 4.29 -3.28 11.87
CA THR A 8 4.95 -3.99 10.78
C THR A 8 3.96 -4.49 9.72
N GLU A 9 2.85 -5.11 10.13
CA GLU A 9 1.79 -5.58 9.22
C GLU A 9 1.15 -4.42 8.45
N ARG A 10 0.95 -3.29 9.14
CA ARG A 10 0.47 -2.06 8.51
C ARG A 10 1.44 -1.57 7.44
N ARG A 11 2.74 -1.52 7.75
CA ARG A 11 3.76 -1.05 6.82
C ARG A 11 3.86 -1.94 5.58
N TRP A 12 3.81 -3.26 5.77
CA TRP A 12 3.73 -4.21 4.67
C TRP A 12 2.51 -3.95 3.78
N ALA A 13 1.33 -3.87 4.37
CA ALA A 13 0.08 -3.67 3.65
C ALA A 13 0.07 -2.34 2.88
N GLU A 14 0.61 -1.27 3.47
CA GLU A 14 0.76 0.04 2.81
C GLU A 14 1.66 -0.06 1.58
N LEU A 15 2.83 -0.70 1.70
CA LEU A 15 3.75 -0.87 0.58
C LEU A 15 3.14 -1.72 -0.54
N VAL A 16 2.48 -2.83 -0.21
CA VAL A 16 1.85 -3.70 -1.22
C VAL A 16 0.74 -2.94 -1.93
N ARG A 17 -0.06 -2.17 -1.18
CA ARG A 17 -1.11 -1.33 -1.75
C ARG A 17 -0.53 -0.25 -2.67
N GLU A 18 0.53 0.44 -2.26
CA GLU A 18 1.21 1.44 -3.09
C GLU A 18 1.77 0.83 -4.38
N ARG A 19 2.30 -0.39 -4.33
CA ARG A 19 2.78 -1.11 -5.52
C ARG A 19 1.66 -1.54 -6.46
N LYS A 20 0.53 -2.03 -5.93
CA LYS A 20 -0.64 -2.47 -6.73
C LYS A 20 -1.47 -1.30 -7.25
N TYR A 21 -1.54 -0.22 -6.48
CA TYR A 21 -2.32 0.99 -6.78
C TYR A 21 -1.42 2.22 -6.64
N PRO A 22 -0.46 2.41 -7.56
CA PRO A 22 0.45 3.54 -7.49
C PRO A 22 -0.33 4.87 -7.56
N PRO A 23 0.12 5.90 -6.83
CA PRO A 23 -0.51 7.22 -6.92
C PRO A 23 -0.40 7.72 -8.36
N ILE A 24 -1.55 8.06 -8.95
CA ILE A 24 -1.59 8.69 -10.28
C ILE A 24 -1.21 10.15 -10.10
N VAL A 25 -0.07 10.54 -10.67
CA VAL A 25 0.32 11.94 -10.76
C VAL A 25 -0.35 12.52 -12.01
N ILE A 26 -1.28 13.45 -11.82
CA ILE A 26 -1.91 14.18 -12.93
C ILE A 26 -1.29 15.57 -12.95
N GLU A 27 -0.64 15.94 -14.05
CA GLU A 27 -0.17 17.31 -14.24
C GLU A 27 -1.38 18.23 -14.46
N VAL A 28 -1.79 18.95 -13.42
CA VAL A 28 -2.75 20.04 -13.54
C VAL A 28 -1.95 21.29 -13.90
N ALA A 29 -2.24 21.91 -15.04
CA ALA A 29 -1.56 23.11 -15.51
C ALA A 29 -1.50 24.18 -14.41
N GLY A 30 -0.31 24.39 -13.83
CA GLY A 30 -0.04 25.40 -12.82
C GLY A 30 -0.03 24.95 -11.35
N ALA A 31 -0.36 23.70 -11.03
CA ALA A 31 -0.22 23.18 -9.66
C ALA A 31 0.07 21.67 -9.67
N MET A 32 1.20 21.25 -9.08
CA MET A 32 1.45 19.84 -8.75
C MET A 32 0.49 19.42 -7.63
N GLY A 33 -0.75 19.08 -7.99
CA GLY A 33 -1.70 18.47 -7.09
C GLY A 33 -1.56 16.96 -7.18
N THR A 34 -1.12 16.31 -6.11
CA THR A 34 -1.22 14.86 -5.99
C THR A 34 -2.69 14.52 -5.83
N VAL A 35 -3.40 14.32 -6.94
CA VAL A 35 -4.79 13.83 -6.85
C VAL A 35 -4.68 12.36 -6.45
N SER A 36 -4.89 12.09 -5.16
CA SER A 36 -5.12 10.74 -4.66
C SER A 36 -6.49 10.30 -5.16
N HIS A 37 -6.64 10.10 -6.47
CA HIS A 37 -7.70 9.23 -7.00
C HIS A 37 -7.36 7.85 -6.45
N GLN A 38 -7.84 7.55 -5.25
CA GLN A 38 -7.96 6.17 -4.82
C GLN A 38 -8.91 5.53 -5.83
N PRO A 39 -8.48 4.59 -6.69
CA PRO A 39 -9.43 3.78 -7.42
C PRO A 39 -10.47 3.28 -6.44
N SER A 40 -11.75 3.42 -6.77
CA SER A 40 -12.89 3.10 -5.89
C SER A 40 -12.94 1.63 -5.40
N HIS A 41 -11.95 0.83 -5.80
CA HIS A 41 -11.75 -0.58 -5.48
C HIS A 41 -10.33 -0.86 -4.93
N GLN A 42 -9.64 0.12 -4.33
CA GLN A 42 -8.42 -0.18 -3.57
C GLN A 42 -8.77 -1.12 -2.41
N TRP A 43 -8.00 -2.19 -2.28
CA TRP A 43 -8.11 -3.08 -1.12
C TRP A 43 -7.77 -2.32 0.15
N THR A 44 -8.55 -2.57 1.21
CA THR A 44 -8.20 -2.17 2.58
C THR A 44 -6.90 -2.86 3.01
N LEU A 45 -6.21 -2.32 4.03
CA LEU A 45 -4.97 -2.94 4.51
C LEU A 45 -5.19 -4.39 4.98
N GLU A 46 -6.38 -4.69 5.52
CA GLU A 46 -6.78 -6.03 5.92
C GLU A 46 -6.98 -6.95 4.71
N GLU A 47 -7.64 -6.47 3.66
CA GLU A 47 -7.79 -7.22 2.41
C GLU A 47 -6.45 -7.46 1.71
N VAL A 48 -5.53 -6.50 1.78
CA VAL A 48 -4.15 -6.66 1.30
C VAL A 48 -3.48 -7.79 2.06
N LEU A 49 -3.53 -7.79 3.40
CA LEU A 49 -2.92 -8.85 4.21
C LEU A 49 -3.59 -10.22 4.01
N ALA A 50 -4.89 -10.25 3.72
CA ALA A 50 -5.60 -11.49 3.42
C ALA A 50 -5.19 -12.11 2.07
N ARG A 51 -4.76 -11.29 1.11
CA ARG A 51 -4.36 -11.72 -0.24
C ARG A 51 -2.85 -11.92 -0.36
N ASP A 52 -2.10 -10.99 0.21
CA ASP A 52 -0.64 -10.89 0.20
C ASP A 52 -0.16 -10.85 1.66
N PRO A 53 -0.14 -12.00 2.37
CA PRO A 53 0.27 -12.05 3.77
C PRO A 53 1.76 -11.68 3.93
N MET A 54 2.07 -11.00 5.03
CA MET A 54 3.43 -10.61 5.37
C MET A 54 4.32 -11.84 5.52
N GLN A 55 5.48 -11.85 4.86
CA GLN A 55 6.46 -12.92 5.04
C GLN A 55 7.06 -12.84 6.46
N ALA A 56 7.24 -13.99 7.11
CA ALA A 56 7.70 -14.05 8.50
C ALA A 56 9.10 -13.45 8.74
N ASN A 57 9.93 -13.43 7.69
CA ASN A 57 11.28 -12.89 7.67
C ASN A 57 11.37 -11.54 6.93
N TRP A 58 10.24 -10.88 6.68
CA TRP A 58 10.25 -9.59 6.02
C TRP A 58 10.82 -8.50 6.93
N ASP A 59 11.70 -7.69 6.35
CA ASP A 59 12.31 -6.55 7.00
C ASP A 59 11.78 -5.24 6.39
N PRO A 60 11.25 -4.31 7.20
CA PRO A 60 10.65 -3.08 6.71
C PRO A 60 11.65 -2.08 6.13
N GLU A 61 12.94 -2.19 6.46
CA GLU A 61 13.99 -1.33 5.88
C GLU A 61 14.44 -1.81 4.50
N SER A 62 14.30 -3.11 4.24
CA SER A 62 14.63 -3.75 2.97
C SER A 62 13.60 -3.50 1.85
N GLY A 63 12.41 -2.97 2.19
CA GLY A 63 11.32 -2.72 1.25
C GLY A 63 10.58 -4.00 0.83
N LEU A 64 9.69 -3.90 -0.17
CA LEU A 64 9.03 -5.10 -0.71
C LEU A 64 9.97 -5.89 -1.61
N PRO A 65 9.97 -7.23 -1.54
CA PRO A 65 10.74 -8.03 -2.48
C PRO A 65 10.28 -7.78 -3.93
N ASP A 66 11.21 -7.87 -4.87
CA ASP A 66 10.97 -7.60 -6.30
C ASP A 66 9.88 -8.49 -6.93
N VAL A 67 9.52 -9.60 -6.32
CA VAL A 67 8.63 -10.65 -6.88
C VAL A 67 7.12 -10.39 -6.65
N PHE A 68 6.70 -9.13 -6.40
CA PHE A 68 5.30 -8.74 -6.15
C PHE A 68 4.51 -8.20 -7.35
#